data_AF-A0A6B0VGE7-F1
#
_entry.id   AF-A0A6B0VGE7-F1
#
_cell.length_a   1.000
_cell.length_b   1.000
_cell.length_c   1.000
_cell.angle_alpha   90.00
_cell.angle_beta   90.00
_cell.angle_gamma   90.00
#
_symmetry.space_group_name_H-M   'P 1'
#
loop_
_entity.id
_entity.type
_entity.pdbx_description
1 polymer ?
#
loop_
_entity_poly.entity_id
_entity_poly.type
_entity_poly.pdbx_seq_one_letter_code
_entity_poly.pdbx_strand_id
1 'polypeptide(L)'
;MALDRFDMVAVVGFGVLVAASTVLEGVLVAAALGGFALSLSMWRLYDGRPWETLAWLTWVGAAVALVIFPGGGTFLVAFFGCLLLGLGLLFASRLELLPDIWRVTEREESDEPTDG
;
A
#
# COMPACT_ATOMS: atom_id res chain seq x y z
N MET A 1 1.82 -0.59 19.50
CA MET A 1 1.97 -0.98 18.08
C MET A 1 3.37 -1.52 17.89
N ALA A 2 3.52 -2.83 17.66
CA ALA A 2 4.82 -3.41 17.31
C ALA A 2 5.08 -3.17 15.82
N LEU A 3 6.29 -2.75 15.46
CA LEU A 3 6.71 -2.55 14.09
C LEU A 3 6.84 -3.92 13.44
N ASP A 4 6.03 -4.20 12.40
CA ASP A 4 6.02 -5.51 11.75
C ASP A 4 7.22 -5.67 10.78
N ARG A 5 7.46 -6.88 10.29
CA ARG A 5 8.57 -7.15 9.36
C ARG A 5 8.44 -6.33 8.07
N PHE A 6 7.22 -6.09 7.59
CA PHE A 6 6.97 -5.33 6.37
C PHE A 6 7.22 -3.84 6.54
N ASP A 7 6.95 -3.30 7.72
CA ASP A 7 7.28 -1.93 8.12
C ASP A 7 8.80 -1.74 8.16
N MET A 8 9.55 -2.72 8.69
CA MET A 8 11.02 -2.66 8.67
C MET A 8 11.57 -2.69 7.23
N VAL A 9 11.05 -3.57 6.36
CA VAL A 9 11.47 -3.60 4.95
C VAL A 9 11.07 -2.31 4.23
N ALA A 10 9.89 -1.76 4.52
CA ALA A 10 9.44 -0.47 3.99
C ALA A 10 10.42 0.66 4.34
N VAL A 11 10.83 0.75 5.60
CA VAL A 11 11.79 1.77 6.08
C VAL A 11 13.16 1.59 5.44
N VAL A 12 13.69 0.36 5.39
CA VAL A 12 14.99 0.08 4.79
C VAL A 12 14.99 0.39 3.30
N GLY A 13 13.98 -0.08 2.55
CA GLY A 13 13.87 0.18 1.12
C GLY A 13 13.68 1.67 0.82
N PHE A 14 12.88 2.38 1.61
CA PHE A 14 12.74 3.83 1.49
C PHE A 14 14.07 4.56 1.74
N GLY A 15 14.83 4.16 2.77
CA GLY A 15 16.15 4.71 3.06
C GLY A 15 17.14 4.51 1.89
N VAL A 16 17.14 3.31 1.28
CA VAL A 16 17.94 3.02 0.08
C VAL A 16 17.52 3.90 -1.10
N LEU A 17 16.21 4.09 -1.30
CA LEU A 17 15.65 4.96 -2.35
C LEU A 17 16.04 6.44 -2.16
N VAL A 18 16.03 6.94 -0.92
CA VAL A 18 16.49 8.30 -0.60
C VAL A 18 17.99 8.45 -0.84
N ALA A 19 18.80 7.45 -0.50
CA ALA A 19 20.22 7.49 -0.82
C ALA A 19 20.45 7.48 -2.35
N ALA A 20 19.71 6.62 -3.07
CA ALA A 20 19.78 6.50 -4.52
C ALA A 20 19.39 7.80 -5.24
N SER A 21 18.43 8.56 -4.70
CA SER A 21 17.97 9.82 -5.33
C SER A 21 19.03 10.93 -5.37
N THR A 22 20.12 10.79 -4.60
CA THR A 22 21.25 11.72 -4.66
C THR A 22 22.15 11.51 -5.88
N VAL A 23 22.02 10.38 -6.57
CA VAL A 23 22.87 9.98 -7.70
C VAL A 23 22.07 9.69 -8.97
N LEU A 24 20.83 9.23 -8.84
CA LEU A 24 19.96 8.86 -9.95
C LEU A 24 19.03 9.99 -10.38
N GLU A 25 18.68 9.96 -11.67
CA GLU A 25 17.64 10.81 -12.25
C GLU A 25 16.29 10.61 -11.54
N GLY A 26 15.56 11.69 -11.32
CA GLY A 26 14.30 11.67 -10.57
C GLY A 26 13.25 10.71 -11.13
N VAL A 27 13.23 10.53 -12.47
CA VAL A 27 12.33 9.57 -13.14
C VAL A 27 12.67 8.11 -12.78
N LEU A 28 13.96 7.77 -12.70
CA LEU A 28 14.40 6.43 -12.31
C LEU A 28 14.07 6.15 -10.84
N VAL A 29 14.25 7.15 -9.98
CA VAL A 29 13.88 7.07 -8.56
C VAL A 29 12.37 6.88 -8.41
N ALA A 30 11.57 7.64 -9.15
CA ALA A 30 10.11 7.52 -9.13
C ALA A 30 9.65 6.14 -9.62
N ALA A 31 10.23 5.62 -10.70
CA ALA A 31 9.94 4.28 -11.18
C ALA A 31 10.32 3.19 -10.15
N ALA A 32 11.49 3.32 -9.51
CA ALA A 32 11.93 2.41 -8.45
C ALA A 32 11.01 2.47 -7.22
N LEU A 33 10.55 3.68 -6.84
CA LEU A 33 9.59 3.88 -5.75
C LEU A 33 8.26 3.19 -6.07
N GLY A 34 7.76 3.36 -7.30
CA GLY A 34 6.54 2.70 -7.77
C GLY A 34 6.64 1.18 -7.72
N GLY A 35 7.75 0.62 -8.23
CA GLY A 35 8.01 -0.82 -8.17
C GLY A 35 8.11 -1.35 -6.74
N PHE A 36 8.78 -0.61 -5.86
CA PHE A 36 8.91 -0.95 -4.44
C PHE A 36 7.55 -0.95 -3.72
N ALA A 37 6.74 0.10 -3.91
CA ALA A 37 5.41 0.18 -3.34
C ALA A 37 4.50 -0.96 -3.86
N LEU A 38 4.59 -1.31 -5.15
CA LEU A 38 3.84 -2.43 -5.73
C LEU A 38 4.26 -3.79 -5.13
N SER A 39 5.55 -3.98 -4.86
CA SER A 39 6.04 -5.19 -4.19
C SER A 39 5.49 -5.30 -2.75
N LEU A 40 5.45 -4.20 -2.00
CA LEU A 40 4.89 -4.16 -0.65
C LEU A 40 3.37 -4.38 -0.64
N SER A 41 2.65 -3.83 -1.62
CA SER A 41 1.22 -4.11 -1.82
C SER A 41 0.98 -5.61 -1.95
N MET A 42 1.78 -6.32 -2.76
CA MET A 42 1.59 -7.75 -2.96
C MET A 42 1.78 -8.56 -1.67
N TRP A 43 2.80 -8.22 -0.87
CA TRP A 43 3.03 -8.92 0.39
C TRP A 43 1.92 -8.69 1.41
N ARG A 44 1.40 -7.46 1.50
CA ARG A 44 0.28 -7.13 2.39
C ARG A 44 -1.03 -7.77 1.97
N LEU A 45 -1.20 -8.02 0.67
CA LEU A 45 -2.35 -8.76 0.15
C LEU A 45 -2.32 -10.20 0.64
N TYR A 46 -1.15 -10.85 0.57
CA TYR A 46 -0.95 -12.21 1.08
C TYR A 46 -1.04 -12.32 2.60
N ASP A 47 -0.70 -11.25 3.32
CA ASP A 47 -0.80 -11.19 4.79
C ASP A 47 -2.24 -10.91 5.28
N GLY A 48 -3.21 -10.83 4.38
CA GLY A 48 -4.62 -10.57 4.72
C GLY A 48 -4.88 -9.14 5.18
N ARG A 49 -4.06 -8.17 4.76
CA ARG A 49 -4.17 -6.74 5.12
C ARG A 49 -4.59 -5.93 3.87
N PRO A 50 -5.86 -6.05 3.41
CA PRO A 50 -6.32 -5.51 2.12
C PRO A 50 -6.32 -3.98 2.09
N TRP A 51 -6.68 -3.33 3.20
CA TRP A 51 -6.72 -1.87 3.28
C TRP A 51 -5.33 -1.24 3.19
N GLU A 52 -4.34 -1.85 3.85
CA GLU A 52 -2.95 -1.41 3.68
C GLU A 52 -2.46 -1.67 2.26
N THR A 53 -2.82 -2.80 1.66
CA THR A 53 -2.48 -3.08 0.25
C THR A 53 -2.94 -1.96 -0.69
N LEU A 54 -4.19 -1.52 -0.54
CA LEU A 54 -4.76 -0.42 -1.30
C LEU A 54 -4.02 0.90 -1.02
N ALA A 55 -3.67 1.16 0.24
CA ALA A 55 -2.86 2.33 0.57
C ALA A 55 -1.53 2.35 -0.22
N TRP A 56 -0.79 1.24 -0.20
CA TRP A 56 0.46 1.13 -0.95
C TRP A 56 0.25 1.21 -2.48
N LEU A 57 -0.85 0.66 -3.01
CA LEU A 57 -1.19 0.78 -4.43
C LEU A 57 -1.48 2.22 -4.83
N THR A 58 -2.15 2.99 -3.99
CA THR A 58 -2.39 4.42 -4.28
C THR A 58 -1.08 5.21 -4.30
N TRP A 59 -0.08 4.85 -3.48
CA TRP A 59 1.25 5.45 -3.57
C TRP A 59 2.03 5.06 -4.83
N VAL A 60 1.76 3.90 -5.43
CA VAL A 60 2.22 3.59 -6.80
C VAL A 60 1.65 4.61 -7.78
N GLY A 61 0.36 4.96 -7.66
CA GLY A 61 -0.28 6.02 -8.46
C GLY A 61 0.41 7.38 -8.32
N ALA A 62 0.81 7.76 -7.10
CA ALA A 62 1.60 8.98 -6.87
C ALA A 62 2.97 8.92 -7.56
N ALA A 63 3.66 7.78 -7.49
CA ALA A 63 4.93 7.58 -8.19
C ALA A 63 4.77 7.65 -9.72
N VAL A 64 3.69 7.09 -10.26
CA VAL A 64 3.35 7.17 -11.69
C VAL A 64 3.06 8.61 -12.11
N ALA A 65 2.39 9.40 -11.26
CA ALA A 65 2.11 10.81 -11.55
C ALA A 65 3.40 11.62 -11.76
N LEU A 66 4.47 11.35 -10.99
CA LEU A 66 5.79 11.98 -11.17
C LEU A 66 6.42 11.68 -12.54
N VAL A 67 6.10 10.53 -13.13
CA VAL A 67 6.66 10.09 -14.41
C VAL A 67 5.84 10.61 -15.60
N ILE A 68 4.51 10.54 -15.51
CA ILE A 68 3.60 10.82 -16.64
C ILE A 68 3.28 12.32 -16.75
N PHE A 69 3.17 13.03 -15.61
CA PHE A 69 2.76 14.43 -15.57
C PHE A 69 3.88 15.28 -14.97
N PRO A 70 4.79 15.84 -15.78
CA PRO A 70 5.93 16.61 -15.26
C PRO A 70 5.53 17.94 -14.60
N GLY A 71 4.25 18.32 -14.62
CA GLY A 71 3.74 19.49 -13.89
C GLY A 71 2.29 19.83 -14.20
N GLY A 72 1.80 20.92 -13.59
CA GLY A 72 0.45 21.46 -13.80
C GLY A 72 -0.61 20.96 -12.81
N GLY A 73 -1.86 21.40 -13.01
CA GLY A 73 -2.97 21.07 -12.12
C GLY A 73 -3.30 19.58 -12.08
N THR A 74 -3.18 18.87 -13.20
CA THR A 74 -3.37 17.42 -13.29
C THR A 74 -2.34 16.64 -12.47
N PHE A 75 -1.07 17.07 -12.51
CA PHE A 75 -0.02 16.53 -11.66
C PHE A 75 -0.37 16.69 -10.18
N LEU A 76 -0.75 17.90 -9.76
CA LEU A 76 -1.10 18.17 -8.36
C LEU A 76 -2.24 17.27 -7.89
N VAL A 77 -3.31 17.16 -8.67
CA VAL A 77 -4.47 16.34 -8.31
C VAL A 77 -4.10 14.86 -8.25
N ALA A 78 -3.38 14.34 -9.26
CA ALA A 78 -2.99 12.94 -9.30
C ALA A 78 -2.02 12.60 -8.17
N PHE A 79 -0.96 13.40 -8.00
CA PHE A 79 0.07 13.17 -6.98
C PHE A 79 -0.49 13.31 -5.56
N PHE A 80 -1.06 14.47 -5.21
CA PHE A 80 -1.56 14.71 -3.86
C PHE A 80 -2.83 13.91 -3.57
N GLY A 81 -3.69 13.70 -4.56
CA GLY A 81 -4.88 12.84 -4.41
C GLY A 81 -4.48 11.41 -4.06
N CYS A 82 -3.53 10.83 -4.81
CA CYS A 82 -3.01 9.50 -4.51
C CYS A 82 -2.26 9.43 -3.17
N LEU A 83 -1.47 10.45 -2.85
CA LEU A 83 -0.69 10.51 -1.60
C LEU A 83 -1.60 10.58 -0.37
N LEU A 84 -2.57 11.50 -0.38
CA LEU A 84 -3.55 11.67 0.70
C LEU A 84 -4.47 10.46 0.84
N LEU A 85 -4.91 9.87 -0.28
CA LEU A 85 -5.73 8.67 -0.27
C LEU A 85 -4.98 7.50 0.38
N GLY A 86 -3.73 7.28 0.00
CA GLY A 86 -2.92 6.23 0.60
C GLY A 86 -2.64 6.46 2.07
N LEU A 87 -2.33 7.70 2.46
CA LEU A 87 -2.14 8.05 3.86
C LEU A 87 -3.41 7.82 4.68
N GLY A 88 -4.57 8.25 4.17
CA GLY A 88 -5.87 8.06 4.79
C GLY A 88 -6.22 6.58 4.96
N LEU A 89 -6.04 5.77 3.92
CA LEU A 89 -6.28 4.33 3.96
C LEU A 89 -5.35 3.62 4.97
N LEU A 90 -4.07 3.98 5.00
CA LEU A 90 -3.10 3.36 5.90
C LEU A 90 -3.42 3.71 7.35
N PHE A 91 -3.77 4.96 7.63
CA PHE A 91 -4.17 5.41 8.96
C PHE A 91 -5.49 4.78 9.39
N ALA A 92 -6.50 4.77 8.53
CA ALA A 92 -7.78 4.14 8.79
C ALA A 92 -7.65 2.63 9.03
N SER A 93 -6.76 1.95 8.30
CA SER A 93 -6.45 0.54 8.53
C SER A 93 -5.75 0.30 9.86
N ARG A 94 -4.81 1.17 10.27
CA ARG A 94 -4.06 1.02 11.53
C ARG A 94 -4.87 1.37 12.77
N LEU A 95 -5.89 2.21 12.61
CA LEU A 95 -6.85 2.54 13.67
C LEU A 95 -8.04 1.56 13.74
N GLU A 96 -8.04 0.49 12.94
CA GLU A 96 -9.15 -0.47 12.88
C GLU A 96 -10.50 0.18 12.55
N LEU A 97 -10.48 1.34 11.89
CA LEU A 97 -11.67 2.08 11.47
C LEU A 97 -12.37 1.44 10.27
N LEU A 98 -11.66 0.56 9.54
CA LEU A 98 -12.15 -0.08 8.33
C LEU A 98 -12.61 -1.51 8.65
N PRO A 99 -13.80 -1.92 8.17
CA PRO A 99 -14.31 -3.26 8.40
C PRO A 99 -13.42 -4.31 7.75
N ASP A 100 -13.18 -5.41 8.46
CA ASP A 100 -12.45 -6.56 7.93
C ASP A 100 -13.35 -7.37 7.00
N ILE A 101 -13.45 -6.94 5.75
CA ILE A 101 -14.31 -7.55 4.73
C ILE A 101 -13.69 -8.78 4.05
N TRP A 102 -12.43 -9.15 4.38
CA TRP A 102 -11.75 -10.31 3.81
C TRP A 102 -11.57 -11.49 4.78
N ARG A 103 -11.90 -11.33 6.07
CA ARG A 103 -12.09 -12.49 6.95
C ARG A 103 -13.42 -13.14 6.61
N VAL A 104 -13.36 -14.27 5.92
CA VAL A 104 -14.49 -15.20 5.85
C VAL A 104 -14.75 -15.64 7.29
N THR A 105 -15.85 -15.15 7.88
CA THR A 105 -16.41 -15.81 9.07
C THR A 105 -16.69 -17.24 8.61
N GLU A 106 -15.90 -18.20 9.08
CA GLU A 106 -16.23 -19.61 8.93
C GLU A 106 -17.65 -19.76 9.47
N ARG A 107 -18.58 -19.97 8.52
CA ARG A 107 -19.98 -20.22 8.81
C ARG A 107 -19.98 -21.47 9.66
N GLU A 108 -20.44 -21.34 10.91
CA GLU A 108 -20.59 -22.44 11.86
C GLU A 108 -21.17 -23.67 11.12
N GLU A 109 -20.33 -24.69 11.06
CA GLU A 109 -20.70 -26.05 10.69
C GLU A 109 -21.60 -26.59 11.81
N SER A 110 -22.87 -26.21 11.77
CA SER A 110 -23.90 -26.74 12.64
C SER A 110 -25.15 -26.97 11.80
N ASP A 111 -25.16 -28.09 11.08
CA ASP A 111 -26.36 -28.88 10.82
C ASP A 111 -25.94 -30.20 10.16
N GLU A 112 -25.34 -31.09 10.96
CA GLU A 112 -25.40 -32.52 10.69
C GLU A 112 -26.59 -33.09 11.49
N PRO A 113 -27.76 -33.31 10.88
CA PRO A 113 -28.75 -34.19 11.47
C PRO A 113 -28.25 -35.62 11.26
N THR A 114 -27.77 -36.24 12.34
CA THR A 114 -27.55 -37.69 12.41
C THR A 114 -28.89 -38.40 12.20
N ASP A 115 -29.15 -38.85 10.97
CA ASP A 115 -30.13 -39.90 10.69
C ASP A 115 -29.48 -41.27 10.95
N GLY A 116 -30.03 -42.01 11.91
CA GLY A 116 -29.63 -43.38 12.26
C GLY A 116 -30.40 -43.93 13.46
#